data_AF-A0A9P7WYW5-F1
#
_entry.id   AF-A0A9P7WYW5-F1
#
_cell.length_a   1.000
_cell.length_b   1.000
_cell.length_c   1.000
_cell.angle_alpha   90.00
_cell.angle_beta   90.00
_cell.angle_gamma   90.00
#
_symmetry.space_group_name_H-M   'P 1'
#
loop_
_entity.id
_entity.type
_entity.pdbx_description
1 polymer ?
#
loop_
_entity_poly.entity_id
_entity_poly.type
_entity_poly.pdbx_seq_one_letter_code
_entity_poly.pdbx_strand_id
1 'polypeptide(L)'
;MSTGPNTFLTRQVRGLAPPRSDYRTNVPIRDNAIKLAMGLTSFDVNSRKNLRVGTFADKPVALSASVRVVTWSDTLLYSGGCTWLAVGKNDRDFQCGFFSTLDDHPYNQPKKQKNL
;
A
#
# COMPACT_ATOMS: atom_id res chain seq x y z
N MET A 1 16.84 -10.76 2.99
CA MET A 1 16.22 -9.47 2.58
C MET A 1 16.23 -8.56 3.80
N SER A 2 16.98 -7.47 3.76
CA SER A 2 17.10 -6.51 4.86
C SER A 2 15.78 -5.75 5.04
N THR A 3 15.21 -5.74 6.24
CA THR A 3 14.08 -4.87 6.58
C THR A 3 14.64 -3.51 6.98
N GLY A 4 14.83 -2.64 5.98
CA GLY A 4 15.17 -1.24 6.25
C GLY A 4 14.11 -0.56 7.12
N PRO A 5 14.46 0.56 7.79
CA PRO A 5 13.46 1.38 8.46
C PRO A 5 12.39 1.76 7.43
N ASN A 6 11.12 1.55 7.76
CA ASN A 6 9.95 1.74 6.90
C ASN A 6 9.68 0.63 5.86
N THR A 7 9.73 -0.63 6.30
CA THR A 7 9.30 -1.77 5.48
C THR A 7 8.30 -2.65 6.22
N PHE A 8 7.31 -3.15 5.48
CA PHE A 8 6.36 -4.16 5.96
C PHE A 8 6.29 -5.30 4.94
N LEU A 9 6.41 -6.54 5.43
CA LEU A 9 6.25 -7.74 4.64
C LEU A 9 5.05 -8.52 5.18
N THR A 10 4.14 -8.97 4.32
CA THR A 10 2.95 -9.70 4.77
C THR A 10 3.31 -10.98 5.51
N ARG A 11 4.48 -11.58 5.20
CA ARG A 11 5.04 -12.75 5.91
C ARG A 11 5.25 -12.52 7.41
N GLN A 12 5.41 -11.27 7.86
CA GLN A 12 5.55 -10.94 9.28
C GLN A 12 4.25 -11.18 10.08
N VAL A 13 3.08 -11.17 9.42
CA VAL A 13 1.77 -11.30 10.08
C VAL A 13 0.90 -12.43 9.51
N ARG A 14 1.34 -13.08 8.42
CA ARG A 14 0.57 -14.12 7.70
C ARG A 14 0.37 -15.40 8.53
N GLY A 15 1.35 -15.79 9.34
CA GLY A 15 1.34 -17.10 10.01
C GLY A 15 1.13 -18.27 9.03
N LEU A 16 0.57 -19.38 9.52
CA LEU A 16 0.15 -20.54 8.70
C LEU A 16 -1.27 -20.40 8.13
N ALA A 17 -1.91 -19.25 8.29
CA ALA A 17 -3.27 -19.04 7.81
C ALA A 17 -3.34 -19.02 6.28
N PRO A 18 -4.51 -19.36 5.69
CA PRO A 18 -4.76 -19.15 4.27
C PRO A 18 -4.49 -17.70 3.83
N PRO A 19 -4.25 -17.45 2.53
CA PRO A 19 -4.16 -16.10 1.97
C PRO A 19 -5.33 -15.21 2.42
N ARG A 20 -5.02 -13.97 2.79
CA ARG A 20 -6.00 -12.97 3.24
C ARG A 20 -6.07 -11.82 2.25
N SER A 21 -7.20 -11.12 2.22
CA SER A 21 -7.39 -9.92 1.42
C SER A 21 -6.73 -8.67 2.04
N ASP A 22 -6.41 -8.70 3.33
CA ASP A 22 -5.85 -7.56 4.06
C ASP A 22 -4.77 -8.03 5.04
N TYR A 23 -3.55 -7.53 4.84
CA TYR A 23 -2.43 -7.68 5.74
C TYR A 23 -2.04 -6.32 6.27
N ARG A 24 -1.93 -6.17 7.58
CA ARG A 24 -1.63 -4.89 8.22
C ARG A 24 -0.69 -5.00 9.39
N THR A 25 0.00 -3.90 9.68
CA THR A 25 0.77 -3.72 10.91
C THR A 25 0.71 -2.24 11.33
N ASN A 26 0.90 -1.99 12.61
CA ASN A 26 1.05 -0.64 13.14
C ASN A 26 2.53 -0.27 13.16
N VAL A 27 2.84 0.93 12.67
CA VAL A 27 4.20 1.45 12.61
C VAL A 27 4.28 2.77 13.37
N PRO A 28 5.39 3.05 14.07
CA PRO A 28 5.59 4.34 14.69
C PRO A 28 5.72 5.41 13.60
N ILE A 29 5.10 6.56 13.83
CA ILE A 29 5.25 7.75 13.00
C ILE A 29 6.22 8.70 13.70
N ARG A 30 7.22 9.15 12.95
CA ARG A 30 8.19 10.15 13.39
C ARG A 30 7.84 11.51 12.79
N ASP A 31 8.43 12.56 13.34
CA ASP A 31 8.44 13.91 12.76
C ASP A 31 7.07 14.54 12.52
N ASN A 32 6.06 14.15 13.32
CA ASN A 32 4.67 14.60 13.18
C ASN A 32 4.13 14.41 11.74
N ALA A 33 4.56 13.34 11.05
CA ALA A 33 4.07 13.07 9.71
C ALA A 33 2.55 12.85 9.71
N ILE A 34 1.88 13.50 8.78
CA ILE A 34 0.42 13.42 8.63
C ILE A 34 0.01 12.54 7.46
N LYS A 35 0.97 12.17 6.61
CA LYS A 35 0.78 11.37 5.40
C LYS A 35 1.96 10.42 5.21
N LEU A 36 1.66 9.26 4.65
CA LEU A 36 2.64 8.29 4.20
C LEU A 36 2.50 8.08 2.70
N ALA A 37 3.52 8.41 1.93
CA ALA A 37 3.59 8.05 0.51
C ALA A 37 4.02 6.58 0.42
N MET A 38 3.10 5.72 -0.03
CA MET A 38 3.27 4.27 -0.02
C MET A 38 3.87 3.76 -1.33
N GLY A 39 4.70 2.73 -1.26
CA GLY A 39 5.22 2.01 -2.42
C GLY A 39 5.13 0.50 -2.24
N LEU A 40 4.72 -0.21 -3.29
CA LEU A 40 4.77 -1.67 -3.35
C LEU A 40 6.20 -2.13 -3.65
N THR A 41 6.75 -3.03 -2.83
CA THR A 41 8.14 -3.52 -2.98
C THR A 41 8.22 -4.95 -3.47
N SER A 42 7.19 -5.76 -3.20
CA SER A 42 7.11 -7.15 -3.65
C SER A 42 5.67 -7.63 -3.65
N PHE A 43 5.37 -8.61 -4.51
CA PHE A 43 4.13 -9.38 -4.48
C PHE A 43 4.34 -10.75 -5.13
N ASP A 44 3.61 -11.73 -4.64
CA ASP A 44 3.50 -13.08 -5.16
C ASP A 44 2.02 -13.44 -5.17
N VAL A 45 1.45 -13.49 -6.38
CA VAL A 45 0.02 -13.66 -6.62
C VAL A 45 -0.18 -14.87 -7.50
N ASN A 46 -1.25 -15.62 -7.23
CA ASN A 46 -1.62 -16.77 -8.05
C ASN A 46 -1.78 -16.37 -9.54
N SER A 47 -1.04 -17.05 -10.41
CA SER A 47 -0.98 -16.74 -11.85
C SER A 47 -2.28 -17.02 -12.62
N ARG A 48 -3.23 -17.75 -12.03
CA ARG A 48 -4.55 -18.02 -12.61
C ARG A 48 -5.61 -17.03 -12.15
N LYS A 49 -5.23 -16.02 -11.37
CA LYS A 49 -6.11 -14.97 -10.85
C LYS A 49 -5.65 -13.61 -11.38
N ASN A 50 -6.59 -12.68 -11.50
CA ASN A 50 -6.26 -11.32 -11.92
C ASN A 50 -5.35 -10.65 -10.89
N LEU A 51 -4.35 -9.91 -11.35
CA LEU A 51 -3.42 -9.19 -10.48
C LEU A 51 -4.07 -7.92 -9.92
N ARG A 52 -4.42 -7.93 -8.63
CA ARG A 52 -4.96 -6.75 -7.93
C ARG A 52 -4.33 -6.61 -6.56
N VAL A 53 -3.35 -5.73 -6.43
CA VAL A 53 -2.63 -5.50 -5.17
C VAL A 53 -2.51 -4.00 -4.96
N GLY A 54 -2.77 -3.55 -3.74
CA GLY A 54 -2.65 -2.15 -3.35
C GLY A 54 -1.96 -2.01 -2.00
N THR A 55 -1.36 -0.85 -1.77
CA THR A 55 -0.73 -0.50 -0.49
C THR A 55 -1.36 0.77 0.04
N PHE A 56 -1.76 0.76 1.31
CA PHE A 56 -2.46 1.86 1.94
C PHE A 56 -1.85 2.17 3.30
N ALA A 57 -1.91 3.43 3.69
CA ALA A 57 -1.77 3.84 5.07
C ALA A 57 -3.10 4.43 5.54
N ASP A 58 -3.60 3.93 6.66
CA ASP A 58 -4.71 4.59 7.33
C ASP A 58 -4.21 5.93 7.89
N LYS A 59 -5.12 6.87 8.11
CA LYS A 59 -4.77 8.17 8.70
C LYS A 59 -3.99 7.95 10.00
N PRO A 60 -2.80 8.56 10.18
CA PRO A 60 -2.06 8.44 11.43
C PRO A 60 -2.93 8.83 12.63
N VAL A 61 -2.89 8.02 13.68
CA VAL A 61 -3.56 8.29 14.96
C VAL A 61 -2.47 8.39 16.02
N ALA A 62 -2.34 9.55 16.65
CA ALA A 62 -1.24 9.87 17.56
C ALA A 62 0.14 9.64 16.92
N LEU A 63 0.99 8.82 17.51
CA LEU A 63 2.36 8.51 17.06
C LEU A 63 2.46 7.21 16.27
N SER A 64 1.35 6.71 15.69
CA SER A 64 1.36 5.51 14.87
C SER A 64 0.43 5.59 13.66
N ALA A 65 0.71 4.74 12.67
CA ALA A 65 -0.14 4.55 11.51
C ALA A 65 -0.30 3.05 11.22
N SER A 66 -1.46 2.65 10.73
CA SER A 66 -1.70 1.30 10.21
C SER A 66 -1.32 1.28 8.73
N VAL A 67 -0.29 0.50 8.38
CA VAL A 67 0.12 0.27 6.99
C VAL A 67 -0.39 -1.08 6.53
N ARG A 68 -0.89 -1.14 5.29
CA ARG A 68 -1.61 -2.30 4.76
C ARG A 68 -1.16 -2.67 3.36
N VAL A 69 -1.08 -3.97 3.10
CA VAL A 69 -1.04 -4.56 1.77
C VAL A 69 -2.36 -5.28 1.57
N VAL A 70 -3.12 -4.88 0.56
CA VAL A 70 -4.47 -5.38 0.32
C VAL A 70 -4.59 -5.97 -1.08
N THR A 71 -5.47 -6.94 -1.20
CA THR A 71 -5.90 -7.53 -2.45
C THR A 71 -7.42 -7.70 -2.44
N TRP A 72 -8.05 -7.72 -3.61
CA TRP A 72 -9.52 -7.75 -3.69
C TRP A 72 -10.03 -8.64 -4.82
N SER A 73 -11.34 -8.87 -4.80
CA SER A 73 -12.06 -9.80 -5.67
C SER A 73 -11.48 -11.22 -5.53
N ASP A 74 -11.20 -11.91 -6.64
CA ASP A 74 -10.74 -13.30 -6.68
C ASP A 74 -9.21 -13.46 -6.58
N THR A 75 -8.48 -12.37 -6.37
CA THR A 75 -7.02 -12.35 -6.31
C THR A 75 -6.51 -13.10 -5.07
N LEU A 76 -5.51 -13.96 -5.24
CA LEU A 76 -4.88 -14.70 -4.15
C LEU A 76 -3.43 -14.24 -3.97
N LEU A 77 -3.17 -13.51 -2.88
CA LEU A 77 -1.85 -12.98 -2.52
C LEU A 77 -1.12 -13.94 -1.55
N TYR A 78 -0.08 -14.62 -2.02
CA TYR A 78 0.74 -15.52 -1.22
C TYR A 78 1.74 -14.77 -0.34
N SER A 79 2.37 -13.73 -0.89
CA SER A 79 3.20 -12.81 -0.13
C SER A 79 3.29 -11.44 -0.81
N GLY A 80 3.67 -10.42 -0.05
CA GLY A 80 3.93 -9.10 -0.60
C GLY A 80 4.62 -8.21 0.41
N GLY A 81 4.91 -6.99 -0.01
CA GLY A 81 5.58 -6.03 0.83
C GLY A 81 5.37 -4.60 0.36
N CYS A 82 5.49 -3.68 1.30
CA CYS A 82 5.46 -2.26 1.03
C CYS A 82 6.54 -1.51 1.80
N THR A 83 6.79 -0.30 1.34
CA THR A 83 7.61 0.71 2.01
C THR A 83 6.87 2.03 2.00
N TRP A 84 7.34 3.01 2.78
CA TRP A 84 6.76 4.33 2.82
C TRP A 84 7.77 5.42 3.09
N LEU A 85 7.45 6.61 2.55
CA LEU A 85 8.07 7.87 2.93
C LEU A 85 7.08 8.64 3.81
N ALA A 86 7.51 9.00 5.03
CA ALA A 86 6.72 9.83 5.93
C ALA A 86 6.86 11.30 5.52
N VAL A 87 5.74 11.99 5.33
CA VAL A 87 5.71 13.40 4.92
C VAL A 87 5.22 14.26 6.08
N GLY A 88 6.09 15.16 6.53
CA GLY A 88 5.82 16.10 7.61
C GLY A 88 4.66 17.05 7.29
N LYS A 89 3.93 17.51 8.31
CA LYS A 89 2.79 18.43 8.13
C LYS A 89 3.13 19.71 7.37
N ASN A 90 4.33 20.23 7.58
CA ASN A 90 4.79 21.50 7.02
C ASN A 90 5.92 21.31 6.00
N ASP A 91 6.16 20.07 5.56
CA ASP A 91 7.15 19.78 4.55
C ASP A 91 6.60 20.22 3.19
N ARG A 92 7.19 21.28 2.63
CA ARG A 92 6.74 21.89 1.37
C ARG A 92 7.45 21.29 0.15
N ASP A 93 8.51 20.52 0.37
CA ASP A 93 9.31 19.93 -0.69
C ASP A 93 8.63 18.66 -1.24
N PHE A 94 7.78 18.03 -0.43
CA PHE A 94 7.02 16.84 -0.82
C PHE A 94 5.52 17.10 -0.90
N GLN A 95 4.94 16.87 -2.07
CA GLN A 95 3.50 16.80 -2.25
C GLN A 95 3.07 15.35 -2.43
N CYS A 96 2.18 14.87 -1.56
CA CYS A 96 1.58 13.55 -1.68
C CYS A 96 0.06 13.61 -1.49
N GLY A 97 -0.64 12.75 -2.23
CA GLY A 97 -2.08 12.64 -2.28
C GLY A 97 -2.51 11.31 -2.87
N PHE A 98 -3.81 11.17 -3.10
CA PHE A 98 -4.40 9.98 -3.72
C PHE A 98 -5.13 10.40 -4.98
N PHE A 99 -5.01 9.57 -6.02
CA PHE A 99 -5.75 9.71 -7.26
C PHE A 99 -6.25 8.33 -7.66
N SER A 100 -7.53 8.24 -8.02
CA SER A 100 -8.10 7.03 -8.58
C SER A 100 -8.38 7.26 -10.06
N THR A 101 -7.94 6.34 -10.92
CA THR A 101 -8.34 6.36 -12.34
C THR A 101 -9.84 6.16 -12.50
N LEU A 102 -10.51 5.59 -11.49
CA LEU A 102 -11.97 5.46 -11.46
C LEU A 102 -12.69 6.81 -11.37
N ASP A 103 -11.99 7.87 -10.94
CA ASP A 103 -12.52 9.23 -10.93
C ASP A 103 -12.61 9.81 -12.36
N ASP A 104 -11.86 9.26 -13.33
CA ASP A 104 -11.92 9.65 -14.76
C ASP A 104 -12.78 8.69 -15.61
N HIS A 105 -12.72 7.37 -15.36
CA HIS A 105 -13.52 6.37 -16.08
C HIS A 105 -13.73 5.07 -15.29
N PRO A 106 -14.86 4.37 -15.47
CA PRO A 106 -15.06 3.08 -14.82
C PRO A 106 -14.09 2.03 -15.37
N TYR A 107 -13.78 1.01 -14.56
CA TYR A 107 -12.79 -0.02 -14.89
C TYR A 107 -13.09 -0.80 -16.19
N ASN A 108 -14.34 -0.79 -16.66
CA ASN A 108 -14.80 -1.46 -17.87
C ASN A 108 -14.78 -0.57 -19.12
N GLN A 109 -14.26 0.65 -19.04
CA GLN A 109 -14.10 1.58 -20.15
C GLN A 109 -12.67 2.12 -20.24
N PRO A 110 -11.68 1.26 -20.55
CA PRO A 110 -10.27 1.67 -20.57
C PRO A 110 -10.04 2.81 -21.56
N LYS A 111 -9.41 3.89 -21.10
CA LYS A 111 -8.98 5.01 -21.95
C LYS A 111 -7.49 4.90 -22.29
N LYS A 112 -7.13 5.31 -23.51
CA LYS A 112 -5.72 5.48 -23.90
C LYS A 112 -5.07 6.56 -23.03
N GLN A 113 -3.78 6.40 -22.74
CA GLN A 113 -2.97 7.40 -22.06
C GLN A 113 -3.11 8.75 -22.78
N LYS A 114 -3.53 9.79 -22.07
CA LYS A 114 -3.49 11.16 -22.56
C LYS A 114 -2.03 11.63 -22.46
N ASN A 115 -1.48 12.16 -23.54
CA ASN A 115 -0.20 12.83 -23.49
C ASN A 115 -0.39 14.12 -22.69
N LEU A 116 0.33 14.24 -21.58
CA LEU A 116 0.42 15.44 -20.74
C LEU A 116 1.45 16.41 -21.33
#